data_AF-H1LH19-F1
#
_entry.id   AF-H1LH19-F1
#
_cell.length_a   1.000
_cell.length_b   1.000
_cell.length_c   1.000
_cell.angle_alpha   90.00
_cell.angle_beta   90.00
_cell.angle_gamma   90.00
#
_symmetry.space_group_name_H-M   'P 1'
#
loop_
_entity.id
_entity.type
_entity.pdbx_description
1 polymer ?
#
loop_
_entity_poly.entity_id
_entity_poly.type
_entity_poly.pdbx_seq_one_letter_code
_entity_poly.pdbx_strand_id
1 'polypeptide(L)'
;MKFLIHLIHFQFWLSCILDLSQLIEVITMKLNQDCVRDIMLFIEKNVTFGMFLHLNDFIESSDLKKYDSKTIKYTLGKLDETKFLHSKATWIDNNLVMFSTGMLTWDGHKFLDTIRDSKVWSTTKSVTEKLASVSMSMIESISAQVISNIIKSQMIKNGF
;
A
#
# COMPACT_ATOMS: atom_id res chain seq x y z
N MET A 1 -15.25 11.44 -53.93
CA MET A 1 -15.83 10.40 -53.04
C MET A 1 -14.80 9.46 -52.40
N LYS A 2 -13.67 9.12 -53.04
CA LYS A 2 -12.61 8.26 -52.46
C LYS A 2 -11.84 8.87 -51.27
N PHE A 3 -11.67 10.19 -51.23
CA PHE A 3 -10.95 10.88 -50.15
C PHE A 3 -11.70 10.89 -48.81
N LEU A 4 -13.03 10.95 -48.83
CA LEU A 4 -13.84 11.03 -47.60
C LEU A 4 -13.83 9.69 -46.83
N ILE A 5 -13.79 8.57 -47.53
CA ILE A 5 -13.75 7.22 -46.94
C ILE A 5 -12.40 6.97 -46.25
N HIS A 6 -11.31 7.50 -46.81
CA HIS A 6 -9.98 7.36 -46.24
C HIS A 6 -9.82 8.14 -44.93
N LEU A 7 -10.49 9.29 -44.82
CA LEU A 7 -10.48 10.13 -43.62
C LEU A 7 -11.25 9.47 -42.47
N ILE A 8 -12.40 8.85 -42.76
CA ILE A 8 -13.24 8.16 -41.76
C ILE A 8 -12.51 6.93 -41.20
N HIS A 9 -11.84 6.14 -42.05
CA HIS A 9 -11.03 5.01 -41.59
C HIS A 9 -9.84 5.46 -40.71
N PHE A 10 -9.24 6.61 -41.02
CA PHE A 10 -8.14 7.17 -40.22
C PHE A 10 -8.62 7.65 -38.85
N GLN A 11 -9.79 8.30 -38.78
CA GLN A 11 -10.40 8.74 -37.52
C GLN A 11 -10.84 7.56 -36.65
N PHE A 12 -11.37 6.49 -37.25
CA PHE A 12 -11.72 5.26 -36.54
C PHE A 12 -10.49 4.53 -35.98
N TRP A 13 -9.38 4.55 -36.72
CA TRP A 13 -8.12 3.97 -36.28
C TRP A 13 -7.48 4.78 -35.15
N LEU A 14 -7.57 6.11 -35.21
CA LEU A 14 -7.07 7.00 -34.16
C LEU A 14 -7.86 6.85 -32.85
N SER A 15 -9.19 6.66 -32.92
CA SER A 15 -9.99 6.37 -31.73
C SER A 15 -9.67 5.02 -31.10
N CYS A 16 -9.42 3.97 -31.91
CA CYS A 16 -9.01 2.67 -31.39
C CYS A 16 -7.60 2.69 -30.75
N ILE A 17 -6.68 3.51 -31.25
CA ILE A 17 -5.33 3.66 -30.67
C ILE A 17 -5.38 4.46 -29.36
N LEU A 18 -6.25 5.46 -29.25
CA LEU A 18 -6.49 6.20 -28.01
C LEU A 18 -7.21 5.35 -26.95
N ASP A 19 -8.00 4.36 -27.36
CA ASP A 19 -8.65 3.39 -26.46
C ASP A 19 -7.65 2.31 -25.98
N LEU A 20 -6.72 1.89 -26.85
CA LEU A 20 -5.65 0.94 -26.47
C LEU A 20 -4.64 1.54 -25.48
N SER A 21 -4.43 2.86 -25.47
CA SER A 21 -3.55 3.52 -24.48
C SER A 21 -4.19 3.64 -23.09
N GLN A 22 -5.51 3.47 -22.98
CA GLN A 22 -6.22 3.34 -21.70
C GLN A 22 -6.26 1.89 -21.17
N LEU A 23 -5.85 0.90 -21.98
CA LEU A 23 -5.88 -0.54 -21.63
C LEU A 23 -4.55 -1.09 -21.11
N ILE A 24 -3.49 -0.29 -21.07
CA ILE A 24 -2.29 -0.62 -20.30
C ILE A 24 -2.34 0.25 -19.05
N GLU A 25 -2.96 -0.25 -17.98
CA GLU A 25 -2.58 0.20 -16.65
C GLU A 25 -1.08 -0.09 -16.52
N VAL A 26 -0.26 0.93 -16.77
CA VAL A 26 1.14 0.92 -16.36
C VAL A 26 1.08 0.91 -14.84
N ILE A 27 1.14 -0.29 -14.27
CA ILE A 27 1.19 -0.44 -12.82
C ILE A 27 2.51 0.17 -12.39
N THR A 28 2.41 1.38 -11.85
CA THR A 28 3.56 2.06 -11.28
C THR A 28 4.02 1.24 -10.09
N MET A 29 5.27 0.77 -10.09
CA MET A 29 5.91 0.03 -8.98
C MET A 29 6.18 0.92 -7.75
N LYS A 30 5.30 1.89 -7.51
CA LYS A 30 5.35 2.81 -6.37
C LYS A 30 4.84 2.07 -5.15
N LEU A 31 5.62 2.08 -4.07
CA LEU A 31 5.20 1.48 -2.81
C LEU A 31 3.97 2.23 -2.28
N ASN A 32 2.83 1.54 -2.23
CA ASN A 32 1.59 2.10 -1.73
C ASN A 32 1.60 2.07 -0.19
N GLN A 33 1.75 3.25 0.41
CA GLN A 33 1.84 3.42 1.87
C GLN A 33 0.56 2.97 2.60
N ASP A 34 -0.61 3.17 1.99
CA ASP A 34 -1.87 2.68 2.55
C ASP A 34 -1.93 1.16 2.52
N CYS A 35 -1.45 0.54 1.43
CA CYS A 35 -1.36 -0.92 1.31
C CYS A 35 -0.42 -1.51 2.37
N VAL A 36 0.73 -0.87 2.63
CA VAL A 36 1.65 -1.26 3.72
C VAL A 36 0.92 -1.31 5.05
N ARG A 37 0.25 -0.22 5.41
CA ARG A 37 -0.50 -0.10 6.67
C ARG A 37 -1.57 -1.18 6.79
N ASP A 38 -2.38 -1.33 5.75
CA ASP A 38 -3.53 -2.23 5.78
C ASP A 38 -3.12 -3.71 5.77
N ILE A 39 -2.03 -4.07 5.08
CA ILE A 39 -1.43 -5.40 5.18
C ILE A 39 -0.95 -5.69 6.60
N MET A 40 -0.26 -4.75 7.25
CA MET A 40 0.21 -4.96 8.61
C MET A 40 -0.94 -5.09 9.62
N LEU A 41 -2.00 -4.29 9.47
CA LEU A 41 -3.24 -4.44 10.25
C LEU A 41 -3.93 -5.79 9.97
N PHE A 42 -3.94 -6.23 8.71
CA PHE A 42 -4.52 -7.52 8.31
C PHE A 42 -3.75 -8.69 8.94
N ILE A 43 -2.42 -8.64 8.96
CA ILE A 43 -1.57 -9.66 9.61
C ILE A 43 -1.92 -9.73 11.09
N GLU A 44 -1.91 -8.60 11.79
CA GLU A 44 -2.20 -8.57 13.24
C GLU A 44 -3.60 -9.09 13.57
N LYS A 45 -4.60 -8.79 12.73
CA LYS A 45 -5.99 -9.21 12.92
C LYS A 45 -6.19 -10.73 12.72
N ASN A 46 -5.47 -11.33 11.77
CA ASN A 46 -5.79 -12.69 11.29
C ASN A 46 -4.74 -13.75 11.64
N VAL A 47 -3.52 -13.36 12.01
CA VAL A 47 -2.52 -14.30 12.52
C VAL A 47 -2.93 -14.79 13.90
N THR A 48 -2.96 -16.11 14.06
CA THR A 48 -3.02 -16.76 15.38
C THR A 48 -1.64 -17.34 15.70
N PHE A 49 -1.27 -17.34 16.99
CA PHE A 49 0.02 -17.86 17.43
C PHE A 49 0.24 -19.31 16.96
N GLY A 50 1.37 -19.57 16.30
CA GLY A 50 1.70 -20.88 15.73
C GLY A 50 1.12 -21.15 14.33
N MET A 51 0.39 -20.20 13.74
CA MET A 51 -0.12 -20.27 12.38
C MET A 51 0.61 -19.29 11.45
N PHE A 52 0.51 -19.53 10.14
CA PHE A 52 1.06 -18.66 9.12
C PHE A 52 -0.05 -18.20 8.18
N LEU A 53 0.02 -16.95 7.74
CA LEU A 53 -0.70 -16.47 6.57
C LEU A 53 0.16 -16.71 5.33
N HIS A 54 -0.48 -17.13 4.25
CA HIS A 54 0.09 -17.40 2.94
C HIS A 54 -0.37 -16.37 1.92
N LEU A 55 0.32 -16.29 0.78
CA LEU A 55 0.06 -15.32 -0.28
C LEU A 55 -1.43 -15.21 -0.68
N ASN A 56 -2.13 -16.33 -0.83
CA ASN A 56 -3.54 -16.34 -1.22
C ASN A 56 -4.45 -15.73 -0.15
N ASP A 57 -4.11 -15.85 1.14
CA ASP A 57 -4.88 -15.23 2.23
C ASP A 57 -4.94 -13.70 2.08
N PHE A 58 -3.89 -13.09 1.51
CA PHE A 58 -3.86 -11.65 1.23
C PHE A 58 -4.61 -11.29 -0.05
N ILE A 59 -4.40 -12.05 -1.13
CA ILE A 59 -4.98 -11.76 -2.45
C ILE A 59 -6.50 -11.95 -2.44
N GLU A 60 -6.99 -12.95 -1.72
CA GLU A 60 -8.42 -13.30 -1.67
C GLU A 60 -9.16 -12.57 -0.53
N SER A 61 -8.44 -11.82 0.30
CA SER A 61 -9.02 -11.10 1.44
C SER A 61 -9.97 -9.98 1.01
N SER A 62 -11.17 -9.98 1.61
CA SER A 62 -12.15 -8.91 1.45
C SER A 62 -11.69 -7.58 2.09
N ASP A 63 -10.81 -7.62 3.09
CA ASP A 63 -10.23 -6.43 3.74
C ASP A 63 -9.25 -5.71 2.79
N LEU A 64 -8.61 -6.43 1.86
CA LEU A 64 -7.59 -5.92 0.95
C LEU A 64 -8.06 -5.74 -0.50
N LYS A 65 -9.33 -6.05 -0.81
CA LYS A 65 -9.92 -6.01 -2.16
C LYS A 65 -9.82 -4.67 -2.91
N LYS A 66 -9.52 -3.59 -2.20
CA LYS A 66 -9.30 -2.25 -2.79
C LYS A 66 -7.93 -2.10 -3.46
N TYR A 67 -7.04 -3.06 -3.27
CA TYR A 67 -5.74 -3.16 -3.91
C TYR A 67 -5.77 -4.29 -4.93
N ASP A 68 -5.18 -4.07 -6.11
CA ASP A 68 -4.98 -5.15 -7.07
C ASP A 68 -3.92 -6.14 -6.57
N SER A 69 -3.96 -7.36 -7.11
CA SER A 69 -3.05 -8.45 -6.71
C SER A 69 -1.57 -8.08 -6.86
N LYS A 70 -1.19 -7.28 -7.87
CA LYS A 70 0.21 -6.89 -8.09
C LYS A 70 0.65 -5.86 -7.05
N THR A 71 -0.20 -4.91 -6.66
CA THR A 71 0.07 -3.99 -5.54
C THR A 71 0.26 -4.73 -4.22
N ILE A 72 -0.59 -5.73 -3.93
CA ILE A 72 -0.45 -6.57 -2.73
C ILE A 72 0.88 -7.34 -2.77
N LYS A 73 1.15 -8.06 -3.86
CA LYS A 73 2.38 -8.83 -4.04
C LYS A 73 3.63 -7.97 -3.89
N TYR A 74 3.65 -6.82 -4.56
CA TYR A 74 4.77 -5.91 -4.48
C TYR A 74 4.99 -5.42 -3.05
N THR A 75 3.92 -5.05 -2.35
CA THR A 75 3.98 -4.57 -0.96
C THR A 75 4.46 -5.66 0.00
N LEU A 76 3.94 -6.88 -0.10
CA LEU A 76 4.41 -8.04 0.68
C LEU A 76 5.89 -8.31 0.44
N GLY A 77 6.30 -8.27 -0.83
CA GLY A 77 7.69 -8.42 -1.24
C GLY A 77 8.61 -7.35 -0.65
N LYS A 78 8.20 -6.08 -0.66
CA LYS A 78 8.96 -4.98 -0.03
C LYS A 78 8.96 -5.10 1.50
N LEU A 79 7.89 -5.57 2.12
CA LEU A 79 7.82 -5.80 3.57
C LEU A 79 8.74 -6.95 4.02
N ASP A 80 8.90 -8.00 3.20
CA ASP A 80 9.83 -9.11 3.45
C ASP A 80 11.29 -8.66 3.50
N GLU A 81 11.65 -7.61 2.76
CA GLU A 81 12.99 -6.99 2.80
C GLU A 81 13.24 -6.21 4.10
N THR A 82 12.19 -5.92 4.87
CA THR A 82 12.30 -5.20 6.15
C THR A 82 12.47 -6.16 7.32
N LYS A 83 12.72 -5.59 8.51
CA LYS A 83 12.64 -6.33 9.77
C LYS A 83 11.27 -6.24 10.45
N PHE A 84 10.23 -5.77 9.76
CA PHE A 84 8.91 -5.60 10.36
C PHE A 84 8.10 -6.89 10.46
N LEU A 85 8.37 -7.86 9.59
CA LEU A 85 7.68 -9.15 9.55
C LEU A 85 8.65 -10.29 9.83
N HIS A 86 8.16 -11.35 10.46
CA HIS A 86 8.82 -12.65 10.40
C HIS A 86 8.24 -13.43 9.21
N SER A 87 8.74 -13.12 8.02
CA SER A 87 8.23 -13.62 6.75
C SER A 87 9.29 -14.30 5.88
N LYS A 88 8.81 -14.96 4.83
CA LYS A 88 9.63 -15.51 3.75
C LYS A 88 8.93 -15.31 2.42
N ALA A 89 9.61 -14.66 1.47
CA ALA A 89 9.18 -14.53 0.08
C ALA A 89 9.97 -15.45 -0.87
N THR A 90 9.30 -15.93 -1.92
CA THR A 90 9.94 -16.60 -3.06
C THR A 90 9.57 -15.86 -4.34
N TRP A 91 10.59 -15.48 -5.10
CA TRP A 91 10.48 -14.78 -6.38
C TRP A 91 10.88 -15.69 -7.53
N ILE A 92 10.07 -15.70 -8.59
CA ILE A 92 10.38 -16.35 -9.88
C ILE A 92 10.03 -15.35 -10.97
N ASP A 93 10.94 -15.13 -11.92
CA ASP A 93 10.75 -14.20 -13.05
C ASP A 93 10.22 -12.82 -12.62
N ASN A 94 10.79 -12.28 -11.53
CA ASN A 94 10.40 -11.01 -10.92
C ASN A 94 8.92 -10.92 -10.47
N ASN A 95 8.30 -12.07 -10.20
CA ASN A 95 6.96 -12.18 -9.65
C ASN A 95 6.99 -12.92 -8.31
N LEU A 96 6.26 -12.39 -7.33
CA LEU A 96 6.10 -13.04 -6.03
C LEU A 96 5.16 -14.23 -6.20
N VAL A 97 5.72 -15.43 -6.08
CA VAL A 97 4.98 -16.70 -6.27
C VAL A 97 4.61 -17.35 -4.94
N MET A 98 5.39 -17.11 -3.88
CA MET A 98 5.08 -17.57 -2.54
C MET A 98 5.42 -16.49 -1.53
N PHE A 99 4.58 -16.38 -0.52
CA PHE A 99 4.80 -15.56 0.65
C PHE A 99 4.21 -16.28 1.85
N SER A 100 4.91 -16.26 2.97
CA SER A 100 4.38 -16.73 4.26
C SER A 100 4.85 -15.82 5.37
N THR A 101 3.97 -15.46 6.29
CA THR A 101 4.32 -14.68 7.49
C THR A 101 3.59 -15.22 8.71
N GLY A 102 4.30 -15.30 9.84
CA GLY A 102 3.75 -15.84 11.09
C GLY A 102 3.50 -14.81 12.18
N MET A 103 4.05 -13.59 12.06
CA MET A 103 3.86 -12.51 13.03
C MET A 103 4.52 -11.20 12.55
N LEU A 104 4.10 -10.09 13.16
CA LEU A 104 4.88 -8.86 13.18
C LEU A 104 6.05 -9.02 14.17
N THR A 105 7.19 -8.39 13.87
CA THR A 105 8.28 -8.28 14.84
C THR A 105 8.02 -7.13 15.82
N TRP A 106 8.88 -6.97 16.83
CA TRP A 106 8.85 -5.81 17.72
C TRP A 106 8.90 -4.48 16.95
N ASP A 107 9.82 -4.36 15.99
CA ASP A 107 9.95 -3.15 15.16
C ASP A 107 8.73 -2.96 14.26
N GLY A 108 8.14 -4.07 13.79
CA GLY A 108 6.87 -4.04 13.04
C GLY A 108 5.73 -3.48 13.87
N HIS A 109 5.58 -3.89 15.13
CA HIS A 109 4.59 -3.32 16.04
C HIS A 109 4.85 -1.84 16.32
N LYS A 110 6.10 -1.45 16.61
CA LYS A 110 6.46 -0.04 16.86
C LYS A 110 6.09 0.87 15.68
N PHE A 111 6.41 0.43 14.46
CA PHE A 111 6.04 1.14 13.25
C PHE A 111 4.51 1.19 13.08
N LEU A 112 3.84 0.03 13.17
CA LEU A 112 2.39 -0.07 12.98
C LEU A 112 1.62 0.81 13.98
N ASP A 113 2.00 0.79 15.25
CA ASP A 113 1.34 1.56 16.32
C ASP A 113 1.45 3.07 16.09
N THR A 114 2.51 3.52 15.41
CA THR A 114 2.68 4.93 15.02
C THR A 114 1.68 5.36 13.95
N ILE A 115 1.29 4.45 13.05
CA ILE A 115 0.40 4.74 11.91
C ILE A 115 -1.00 4.11 12.02
N ARG A 116 -1.28 3.43 13.13
CA ARG A 116 -2.50 2.64 13.36
C ARG A 116 -3.75 3.49 13.38
N ASP A 117 -3.77 4.53 14.20
CA ASP A 117 -4.97 5.34 14.45
C ASP A 117 -5.42 6.07 13.17
N SER A 118 -6.71 5.96 12.84
CA SER A 118 -7.25 6.50 11.58
C SER A 118 -7.20 8.02 11.51
N LYS A 119 -7.33 8.71 12.65
CA LYS A 119 -7.23 10.16 12.74
C LYS A 119 -5.77 10.61 12.60
N VAL A 120 -4.82 9.90 13.22
CA VAL A 120 -3.39 10.14 13.04
C VAL A 120 -2.98 9.89 11.59
N TRP A 121 -3.42 8.79 10.99
CA TRP A 121 -3.12 8.44 9.61
C TRP A 121 -3.65 9.48 8.63
N SER A 122 -4.94 9.83 8.72
CA SER A 122 -5.54 10.85 7.85
C SER A 122 -4.88 12.21 7.98
N THR A 123 -4.52 12.63 9.20
CA THR A 123 -3.77 13.89 9.44
C THR A 123 -2.36 13.82 8.85
N THR A 124 -1.68 12.68 8.96
CA THR A 124 -0.36 12.48 8.35
C THR A 124 -0.43 12.56 6.83
N LYS A 125 -1.45 11.92 6.23
CA LYS A 125 -1.65 11.92 4.79
C LYS A 125 -1.98 13.32 4.26
N SER A 126 -2.79 14.11 4.95
CA SER A 126 -3.09 15.48 4.50
C SER A 126 -1.86 16.42 4.51
N VAL A 127 -0.88 16.15 5.38
CA VAL A 127 0.41 16.87 5.39
C VAL A 127 1.32 16.41 4.26
N THR A 128 1.30 15.12 3.93
CA THR A 128 2.28 14.50 3.01
C THR A 128 1.81 14.35 1.58
N GLU A 129 0.50 14.38 1.31
CA GLU A 129 -0.07 14.16 -0.03
C GLU A 129 0.40 15.17 -1.09
N LYS A 130 0.78 16.38 -0.66
CA LYS A 130 1.27 17.46 -1.52
C LYS A 130 2.74 17.29 -1.91
N LEU A 131 3.43 16.30 -1.33
CA LEU A 131 4.85 16.08 -1.49
C LEU A 131 5.08 14.81 -2.32
N ALA A 132 5.84 14.93 -3.41
CA ALA A 132 6.24 13.76 -4.20
C ALA A 132 7.34 12.94 -3.50
N SER A 133 8.17 13.60 -2.69
CA SER A 133 9.39 13.04 -2.07
C SER A 133 9.15 12.61 -0.61
N VAL A 134 8.25 11.66 -0.39
CA VAL A 134 7.90 11.18 0.96
C VAL A 134 8.30 9.72 1.12
N SER A 135 9.32 9.47 1.96
CA SER A 135 9.73 8.12 2.34
C SER A 135 8.83 7.53 3.43
N MET A 136 8.90 6.20 3.62
CA MET A 136 8.23 5.52 4.73
C MET A 136 8.69 6.03 6.11
N SER A 137 10.00 6.29 6.28
CA SER A 137 10.54 6.85 7.53
C SER A 137 10.04 8.26 7.81
N MET A 138 9.80 9.06 6.76
CA MET A 138 9.23 10.39 6.91
C MET A 138 7.76 10.33 7.32
N ILE A 139 6.99 9.38 6.78
CA ILE A 139 5.62 9.09 7.23
C ILE A 139 5.61 8.74 8.72
N GLU A 140 6.45 7.79 9.14
CA GLU A 140 6.56 7.39 10.56
C GLU A 140 6.88 8.59 11.46
N SER A 141 7.88 9.40 11.08
CA SER A 141 8.27 10.60 11.84
C SER A 141 7.15 11.63 11.94
N ILE A 142 6.42 11.90 10.85
CA ILE A 142 5.31 12.85 10.84
C ILE A 142 4.15 12.31 11.68
N SER A 143 3.81 11.02 11.57
CA SER A 143 2.79 10.40 12.40
C SER A 143 3.11 10.47 13.89
N ALA A 144 4.37 10.25 14.28
CA ALA A 144 4.82 10.41 15.66
C ALA A 144 4.66 11.86 16.17
N GLN A 145 4.91 12.85 15.30
CA GLN A 145 4.67 14.27 15.63
C GLN A 145 3.18 14.57 15.78
N VAL A 146 2.32 14.03 14.91
CA VAL A 146 0.86 14.15 15.00
C VAL A 146 0.35 13.58 16.33
N ILE A 147 0.80 12.38 16.71
CA ILE A 147 0.49 11.76 18.00
C ILE A 147 0.91 12.68 19.15
N SER A 148 2.16 13.16 19.12
CA SER A 148 2.70 14.07 20.16
C SER A 148 1.86 15.33 20.33
N ASN A 149 1.38 15.91 19.22
CA ASN A 149 0.53 17.09 19.23
C ASN A 149 -0.88 16.81 19.79
N ILE A 150 -1.44 15.64 19.48
CA ILE A 150 -2.72 15.19 20.05
C ILE A 150 -2.58 15.03 21.57
N ILE A 151 -1.52 14.35 22.02
CA ILE A 151 -1.24 14.16 23.46
C ILE A 151 -1.08 15.52 24.14
N LYS A 152 -0.26 16.42 23.60
CA LYS A 152 -0.08 17.78 24.14
C LYS A 152 -1.41 18.53 24.27
N SER A 153 -2.27 18.45 23.26
CA SER A 153 -3.59 19.09 23.28
C SER A 153 -4.51 18.48 24.35
N GLN A 154 -4.47 17.16 24.54
CA GLN A 154 -5.23 16.47 25.59
C GLN A 154 -4.72 16.81 26.99
N MET A 155 -3.40 16.90 27.17
CA MET A 155 -2.78 17.31 28.44
C MET A 155 -3.25 18.70 28.86
N ILE A 156 -3.17 19.68 27.95
CA ILE A 156 -3.65 21.06 28.19
C ILE A 156 -5.14 21.06 28.55
N LYS A 157 -5.97 20.30 27.81
CA LYS A 157 -7.41 20.19 28.09
C LYS A 157 -7.71 19.63 29.48
N ASN A 158 -6.86 18.74 29.97
CA ASN A 158 -7.01 18.08 31.26
C ASN A 158 -6.32 18.83 32.42
N GLY A 159 -5.74 20.01 32.17
CA GLY A 159 -5.14 20.85 33.20
C GLY A 159 -3.75 20.40 33.67
N PHE A 160 -3.03 19.62 32.84
CA PHE A 160 -1.60 19.35 33.03
C PHE A 160 -0.73 20.48 32.46
#